data_AF-A0A0D2C454-F1
#
_entry.id   AF-A0A0D2C454-F1
#
_cell.length_a   1.000
_cell.length_b   1.000
_cell.length_c   1.000
_cell.angle_alpha   90.00
_cell.angle_beta   90.00
_cell.angle_gamma   90.00
#
_symmetry.space_group_name_H-M   'P 1'
#
loop_
_entity.id
_entity.type
_entity.pdbx_description
1 polymer ?
#
loop_
_entity_poly.entity_id
_entity_poly.type
_entity_poly.pdbx_seq_one_letter_code
_entity_poly.pdbx_strand_id
1 'polypeptide(L)'
;MLRVFLSEGWGADRIWRLMPPDMRNTRSIARPWNYIQAAMGREIDKMLYEETGVHRVVQRRQRRGEEEGEEEGEEEGEEGAPVGGGGPGSPTSTSVEDTQQVLTEADLTTPQLQEIVRIAQGRSRELQQGILGNLAGSRQERQLRWRQRRQDWATQLSQAFATDTGAPMSTRNPIQMLRLLWRSQNAQEEGETTADYNDRVSWQAWNMFARQSQIWVKELEAELEGAEANTIEE
;
A
#
# COMPACT_ATOMS: atom_id res chain seq x y z
N MET A 1 -3.85 -19.77 3.58
CA MET A 1 -2.44 -19.87 3.13
C MET A 1 -2.08 -18.77 2.11
N LEU A 2 -2.91 -18.50 1.08
CA LEU A 2 -2.64 -17.41 0.11
C LEU A 2 -2.51 -16.01 0.74
N ARG A 3 -3.14 -15.75 1.89
CA ARG A 3 -3.00 -14.50 2.64
C ARG A 3 -1.55 -14.18 3.03
N VAL A 4 -0.74 -15.20 3.36
CA VAL A 4 0.67 -15.01 3.73
C VAL A 4 1.46 -14.50 2.53
N PHE A 5 1.26 -15.09 1.36
CA PHE A 5 1.91 -14.64 0.13
C PHE A 5 1.43 -13.23 -0.30
N LEU A 6 0.14 -12.92 -0.07
CA LEU A 6 -0.40 -11.57 -0.31
C LEU A 6 0.24 -10.52 0.62
N SER A 7 0.40 -10.83 1.91
CA SER A 7 1.07 -9.91 2.85
C SER A 7 2.55 -9.70 2.54
N GLU A 8 3.21 -10.69 1.93
CA GLU A 8 4.59 -10.58 1.47
C GLU A 8 4.72 -9.90 0.10
N GLY A 9 3.61 -9.49 -0.53
CA GLY A 9 3.61 -8.84 -1.84
C GLY A 9 3.96 -9.77 -3.00
N TRP A 10 3.79 -11.09 -2.83
CA TRP A 10 4.12 -12.04 -3.89
C TRP A 10 3.00 -12.07 -4.94
N GLY A 11 3.39 -11.89 -6.20
CA GLY A 11 2.49 -12.08 -7.34
C GLY A 11 2.26 -13.55 -7.68
N ALA A 12 1.16 -13.85 -8.38
CA ALA A 12 0.77 -15.20 -8.78
C ALA A 12 1.87 -15.94 -9.58
N ASP A 13 2.59 -15.23 -10.45
CA ASP A 13 3.73 -15.78 -11.21
C ASP A 13 4.89 -16.20 -10.29
N ARG A 14 5.24 -15.36 -9.30
CA ARG A 14 6.31 -15.66 -8.33
C ARG A 14 5.97 -16.91 -7.50
N ILE A 15 4.72 -17.01 -7.04
CA ILE A 15 4.23 -18.20 -6.31
C ILE A 15 4.34 -19.44 -7.21
N TRP A 16 3.88 -19.35 -8.46
CA TRP A 16 3.93 -20.47 -9.41
C TRP A 16 5.36 -20.96 -9.68
N ARG A 17 6.32 -20.05 -9.83
CA ARG A 17 7.74 -20.40 -10.08
C ARG A 17 8.42 -21.08 -8.90
N LEU A 18 7.99 -20.81 -7.68
CA LEU A 18 8.54 -21.39 -6.45
C LEU A 18 7.82 -22.67 -6.02
N MET A 19 6.65 -22.96 -6.59
CA MET A 19 5.96 -24.22 -6.35
C MET A 19 6.75 -25.41 -6.92
N PRO A 20 6.74 -26.56 -6.22
CA PRO A 20 7.24 -27.83 -6.73
C PRO A 20 6.63 -28.19 -8.09
N PRO A 21 7.39 -28.77 -9.05
CA PRO A 21 6.92 -29.04 -10.41
C PRO A 21 5.68 -29.95 -10.48
N ASP A 22 5.55 -30.88 -9.55
CA ASP A 22 4.42 -31.80 -9.38
C ASP A 22 3.12 -31.10 -8.95
N MET A 23 3.22 -29.91 -8.34
CA MET A 23 2.06 -29.12 -7.90
C MET A 23 1.65 -28.02 -8.90
N ARG A 24 2.41 -27.81 -9.99
CA ARG A 24 2.09 -26.79 -11.00
C ARG A 24 0.99 -27.29 -11.92
N ASN A 25 -0.08 -26.52 -12.04
CA ASN A 25 -1.09 -26.79 -13.05
C ASN A 25 -0.58 -26.30 -14.43
N THR A 26 -0.11 -27.24 -15.26
CA THR A 26 0.44 -26.97 -16.60
C THR A 26 -0.61 -27.06 -17.72
N ARG A 27 -1.91 -27.25 -17.40
CA ARG A 27 -2.97 -27.39 -18.41
C ARG A 27 -3.20 -26.13 -19.25
N SER A 28 -2.81 -24.96 -18.75
CA SER A 28 -2.86 -23.68 -19.47
C SER A 28 -1.46 -23.31 -19.95
N ILE A 29 -1.20 -23.46 -21.27
CA ILE A 29 0.12 -23.20 -21.86
C ILE A 29 0.45 -21.70 -21.87
N ALA A 30 -0.54 -20.84 -22.09
CA ALA A 30 -0.29 -19.41 -22.31
C ALA A 30 -0.02 -18.64 -21.00
N ARG A 31 -0.73 -18.97 -19.92
CA ARG A 31 -0.57 -18.33 -18.59
C ARG A 31 -0.86 -19.34 -17.49
N PRO A 32 0.15 -20.14 -17.09
CA PRO A 32 -0.05 -21.23 -16.15
C PRO A 32 -0.37 -20.74 -14.73
N TRP A 33 -0.04 -19.50 -14.35
CA TRP A 33 -0.37 -18.93 -13.05
C TRP A 33 -1.79 -18.35 -12.92
N ASN A 34 -2.61 -18.36 -14.00
CA ASN A 34 -3.95 -17.76 -14.00
C ASN A 34 -4.87 -18.33 -12.91
N TYR A 35 -4.75 -19.61 -12.58
CA TYR A 35 -5.56 -20.23 -11.52
C TYR A 35 -5.18 -19.69 -10.13
N ILE A 36 -3.89 -19.42 -9.89
CA ILE A 36 -3.40 -18.80 -8.66
C ILE A 36 -3.89 -17.36 -8.59
N GLN A 37 -3.80 -16.62 -9.69
CA GLN A 37 -4.30 -15.25 -9.78
C GLN A 37 -5.81 -15.17 -9.49
N ALA A 38 -6.61 -16.07 -10.04
CA ALA A 38 -8.05 -16.15 -9.75
C ALA A 38 -8.33 -16.53 -8.28
N ALA A 39 -7.53 -17.43 -7.70
CA ALA A 39 -7.64 -17.80 -6.30
C ALA A 39 -7.26 -16.64 -5.36
N MET A 40 -6.21 -15.89 -5.69
CA MET A 40 -5.79 -14.69 -4.97
C MET A 40 -6.88 -13.61 -5.04
N GLY A 41 -7.48 -13.38 -6.22
CA GLY A 41 -8.60 -12.43 -6.36
C GLY A 41 -9.76 -12.76 -5.43
N ARG A 42 -10.18 -14.03 -5.37
CA ARG A 42 -11.22 -14.48 -4.43
C ARG A 42 -10.83 -14.30 -2.96
N GLU A 43 -9.55 -14.50 -2.63
CA GLU A 43 -9.06 -14.31 -1.27
C GLU A 43 -9.07 -12.83 -0.86
N ILE A 44 -8.69 -11.94 -1.78
CA ILE A 44 -8.76 -10.49 -1.57
C ILE A 44 -10.22 -10.05 -1.39
N ASP A 45 -11.14 -10.54 -2.23
CA ASP A 45 -12.56 -10.21 -2.09
C ASP A 45 -13.13 -10.73 -0.76
N LYS A 46 -12.67 -11.89 -0.29
CA LYS A 46 -13.03 -12.44 1.02
C LYS A 46 -12.48 -11.61 2.17
N MET A 47 -11.23 -11.17 2.09
CA MET A 47 -10.63 -10.26 3.09
C MET A 47 -11.37 -8.93 3.14
N LEU A 48 -11.69 -8.35 1.99
CA LEU A 48 -12.44 -7.10 1.90
C LEU A 48 -13.83 -7.26 2.53
N TYR A 49 -14.50 -8.37 2.29
CA TYR A 49 -15.78 -8.69 2.92
C TYR A 49 -15.65 -8.87 4.44
N GLU A 50 -14.62 -9.56 4.93
CA GLU A 50 -14.35 -9.71 6.37
C GLU A 50 -14.08 -8.37 7.06
N GLU A 51 -13.42 -7.43 6.37
CA GLU A 51 -13.08 -6.10 6.92
C GLU A 51 -14.24 -5.11 6.87
N THR A 52 -15.05 -5.14 5.82
CA THR A 52 -16.07 -4.09 5.55
C THR A 52 -17.51 -4.57 5.68
N GLY A 53 -17.74 -5.89 5.66
CA GLY A 53 -19.07 -6.50 5.58
C GLY A 53 -19.77 -6.31 4.23
N VAL A 54 -19.11 -5.72 3.23
CA VAL A 54 -19.69 -5.41 1.93
C VAL A 54 -19.05 -6.28 0.85
N HIS A 55 -19.87 -7.04 0.10
CA HIS A 55 -19.39 -7.78 -1.06
C HIS A 55 -19.08 -6.82 -2.21
N ARG A 56 -17.90 -6.97 -2.82
CA ARG A 56 -17.57 -6.27 -4.06
C ARG A 56 -18.51 -6.74 -5.17
N VAL A 57 -19.39 -5.86 -5.63
CA VAL A 57 -20.21 -6.12 -6.81
C VAL A 57 -19.28 -6.08 -8.02
N VAL A 58 -19.04 -7.24 -8.62
CA VAL A 58 -18.32 -7.32 -9.90
C VAL A 58 -19.16 -6.54 -10.92
N GLN A 59 -18.69 -5.38 -11.34
CA GLN A 59 -19.32 -4.65 -12.43
C GLN A 59 -19.33 -5.58 -13.64
N ARG A 60 -20.55 -5.94 -14.08
CA ARG A 60 -20.75 -6.87 -15.19
C ARG A 60 -20.12 -6.23 -16.42
N ARG A 61 -18.95 -6.73 -16.81
CA ARG A 61 -18.26 -6.33 -18.04
C ARG A 61 -19.27 -6.52 -19.18
N GLN A 62 -19.76 -5.43 -19.77
CA GLN A 62 -20.56 -5.50 -21.00
C GLN A 62 -19.70 -6.26 -22.01
N ARG A 63 -20.11 -7.48 -22.34
CA ARG A 63 -19.47 -8.29 -23.36
C ARG A 63 -19.68 -7.54 -24.67
N ARG A 64 -18.61 -6.97 -25.20
CA ARG A 64 -18.55 -6.35 -26.52
C ARG A 64 -18.46 -7.48 -27.54
N GLY A 65 -19.52 -7.65 -28.34
CA GLY A 65 -19.53 -8.35 -29.63
C GLY A 65 -19.97 -9.81 -29.62
N GLU A 66 -21.24 -10.04 -29.96
CA GLU A 66 -21.67 -11.16 -30.82
C GLU A 66 -22.33 -10.51 -32.04
N GLU A 67 -21.56 -10.39 -33.10
CA GLU A 67 -21.87 -10.20 -34.52
C GLU A 67 -20.96 -11.26 -35.17
N GLU A 68 -21.37 -12.24 -35.98
CA GLU A 68 -22.43 -12.35 -37.00
C GLU A 68 -22.74 -13.83 -37.29
N GLY A 69 -23.92 -14.08 -37.87
CA GLY A 69 -24.31 -15.32 -38.54
C GLY A 69 -25.76 -15.29 -39.03
N GLU A 70 -25.95 -14.80 -40.27
CA GLU A 70 -27.10 -14.88 -41.20
C GLU A 70 -27.84 -16.24 -41.14
N GLU A 71 -29.12 -16.48 -41.48
CA GLU A 71 -30.22 -15.92 -42.32
C GLU A 71 -31.45 -16.82 -41.93
N GLU A 72 -32.72 -16.43 -41.74
CA GLU A 72 -33.78 -16.10 -42.73
C GLU A 72 -35.13 -16.11 -41.95
N GLY A 73 -36.10 -15.26 -42.35
CA GLY A 73 -37.55 -15.54 -42.23
C GLY A 73 -38.38 -14.71 -41.23
N GLU A 74 -39.13 -13.73 -41.78
CA GLU A 74 -40.56 -13.38 -41.51
C GLU A 74 -41.02 -13.17 -40.03
N GLU A 75 -41.77 -12.17 -39.58
CA GLU A 75 -42.78 -11.29 -40.18
C GLU A 75 -43.22 -10.24 -39.12
N GLU A 76 -43.69 -9.08 -39.60
CA GLU A 76 -44.72 -8.16 -39.02
C GLU A 76 -44.52 -7.30 -37.75
N GLY A 77 -44.79 -5.99 -37.97
CA GLY A 77 -45.41 -5.02 -37.05
C GLY A 77 -44.47 -4.37 -36.01
N GLU A 78 -44.51 -3.07 -35.70
CA GLU A 78 -45.42 -1.99 -36.03
C GLU A 78 -44.75 -0.69 -35.55
N GLU A 79 -44.99 0.36 -36.32
CA GLU A 79 -44.75 1.81 -36.18
C GLU A 79 -44.23 2.43 -34.86
N GLY A 80 -43.32 3.41 -35.00
CA GLY A 80 -43.13 4.44 -33.95
C GLY A 80 -41.84 5.25 -33.98
N ALA A 81 -41.57 6.01 -35.05
CA ALA A 81 -40.71 7.20 -34.99
C ALA A 81 -41.56 8.42 -34.50
N PRO A 82 -41.03 9.60 -34.08
CA PRO A 82 -39.71 10.11 -34.45
C PRO A 82 -38.99 11.13 -33.48
N VAL A 83 -37.77 11.50 -33.90
CA VAL A 83 -37.12 12.84 -33.83
C VAL A 83 -36.45 13.37 -32.54
N GLY A 84 -35.16 13.70 -32.72
CA GLY A 84 -34.46 14.85 -32.14
C GLY A 84 -33.14 14.45 -31.49
N GLY A 85 -31.94 14.90 -31.85
CA GLY A 85 -31.46 15.93 -32.77
C GLY A 85 -30.03 16.30 -32.33
N GLY A 86 -29.13 16.59 -33.28
CA GLY A 86 -27.88 17.35 -33.06
C GLY A 86 -26.63 16.57 -32.59
N GLY A 87 -25.63 16.43 -33.48
CA GLY A 87 -24.23 16.15 -33.11
C GLY A 87 -23.51 17.41 -32.57
N PRO A 88 -22.18 17.53 -32.68
CA PRO A 88 -21.12 16.55 -32.92
C PRO A 88 -20.01 16.59 -31.81
N GLY A 89 -19.11 15.62 -31.83
CA GLY A 89 -17.79 15.75 -31.20
C GLY A 89 -17.63 14.95 -29.90
N SER A 90 -17.01 13.78 -30.01
CA SER A 90 -16.24 13.26 -28.89
C SER A 90 -15.00 12.51 -29.37
N PRO A 91 -13.93 12.61 -28.57
CA PRO A 91 -12.57 12.66 -29.06
C PRO A 91 -11.94 11.27 -29.15
N THR A 92 -10.96 11.22 -30.04
CA THR A 92 -9.78 10.36 -30.09
C THR A 92 -9.63 9.41 -28.89
N SER A 93 -9.84 8.12 -29.15
CA SER A 93 -9.39 7.03 -28.27
C SER A 93 -7.88 7.06 -28.14
N THR A 94 -7.37 7.55 -27.01
CA THR A 94 -6.02 7.24 -26.55
C THR A 94 -6.04 5.85 -25.94
N SER A 95 -5.37 4.94 -26.64
CA SER A 95 -5.01 3.60 -26.18
C SER A 95 -4.24 3.71 -24.87
N VAL A 96 -4.83 3.28 -23.75
CA VAL A 96 -4.13 3.14 -22.48
C VAL A 96 -3.44 1.78 -22.49
N GLU A 97 -2.17 1.81 -22.89
CA GLU A 97 -1.23 0.74 -22.57
C GLU A 97 -1.07 0.69 -21.06
N ASP A 98 -1.60 -0.38 -20.46
CA ASP A 98 -1.55 -0.69 -19.03
C ASP A 98 -0.11 -1.09 -18.65
N THR A 99 0.77 -0.09 -18.69
CA THR A 99 2.11 -0.15 -18.16
C THR A 99 1.94 -0.04 -16.66
N GLN A 100 2.20 -1.10 -15.90
CA GLN A 100 2.31 -1.03 -14.45
C GLN A 100 3.41 -0.02 -14.12
N GLN A 101 3.02 1.26 -13.95
CA GLN A 101 3.92 2.30 -13.49
C GLN A 101 4.38 1.87 -12.11
N VAL A 102 5.68 1.68 -11.98
CA VAL A 102 6.33 1.57 -10.68
C VAL A 102 6.06 2.89 -9.99
N LEU A 103 5.08 2.90 -9.08
CA LEU A 103 4.75 4.07 -8.27
C LEU A 103 6.04 4.49 -7.57
N THR A 104 6.52 5.68 -7.92
CA THR A 104 7.64 6.29 -7.24
C THR A 104 7.15 6.83 -5.89
N GLU A 105 8.07 7.12 -4.97
CA GLU A 105 7.69 7.63 -3.64
C GLU A 105 6.88 8.93 -3.69
N ALA A 106 6.96 9.67 -4.79
CA ALA A 106 6.18 10.88 -5.05
C ALA A 106 4.70 10.60 -5.40
N ASP A 107 4.37 9.38 -5.82
CA ASP A 107 3.03 9.00 -6.30
C ASP A 107 2.15 8.43 -5.17
N LEU A 108 2.69 8.27 -3.96
CA LEU A 108 1.96 7.74 -2.82
C LEU A 108 0.99 8.79 -2.29
N THR A 109 -0.23 8.39 -1.98
CA THR A 109 -1.23 9.25 -1.32
C THR A 109 -1.07 9.20 0.21
N THR A 110 -1.58 10.21 0.92
CA THR A 110 -1.56 10.23 2.39
C THR A 110 -2.18 8.96 3.02
N PRO A 111 -3.31 8.41 2.55
CA PRO A 111 -3.84 7.14 3.03
C PRO A 111 -2.89 5.96 2.82
N GLN A 112 -2.19 5.89 1.68
CA GLN A 112 -1.20 4.84 1.42
C GLN A 112 0.01 4.95 2.36
N LEU A 113 0.48 6.17 2.65
CA LEU A 113 1.55 6.39 3.63
C LEU A 113 1.12 5.97 5.05
N GLN A 114 -0.11 6.26 5.44
CA GLN A 114 -0.68 5.79 6.71
C GLN A 114 -0.71 4.26 6.78
N GLU A 115 -1.10 3.61 5.68
CA GLU A 115 -1.13 2.15 5.60
C GLU A 115 0.27 1.54 5.68
N ILE A 116 1.27 2.13 5.01
CA ILE A 116 2.68 1.73 5.16
C ILE A 116 3.12 1.82 6.62
N VAL A 117 2.79 2.92 7.31
CA VAL A 117 3.10 3.09 8.73
C VAL A 117 2.41 2.01 9.57
N ARG A 118 1.13 1.71 9.30
CA ARG A 118 0.38 0.67 10.01
C ARG A 118 1.05 -0.70 9.87
N ILE A 119 1.42 -1.07 8.65
CA ILE A 119 2.13 -2.32 8.35
C ILE A 119 3.50 -2.35 9.05
N ALA A 120 4.29 -1.27 8.94
CA ALA A 120 5.61 -1.18 9.57
C ALA A 120 5.53 -1.29 11.10
N GLN A 121 4.51 -0.69 11.72
CA GLN A 121 4.28 -0.81 13.16
C GLN A 121 3.87 -2.23 13.56
N GLY A 122 3.04 -2.90 12.76
CA GLY A 122 2.70 -4.32 12.95
C GLY A 122 3.95 -5.20 12.91
N ARG A 123 4.73 -5.08 11.84
CA ARG A 123 5.99 -5.81 11.65
C ARG A 123 7.00 -5.55 12.77
N SER A 124 7.13 -4.30 13.19
CA SER A 124 8.00 -3.94 14.33
C SER A 124 7.61 -4.70 15.61
N ARG A 125 6.31 -4.85 15.89
CA ARG A 125 5.85 -5.58 17.09
C ARG A 125 6.15 -7.06 16.98
N GLU A 126 5.94 -7.66 15.81
CA GLU A 126 6.26 -9.07 15.55
C GLU A 126 7.75 -9.34 15.76
N LEU A 127 8.62 -8.53 15.16
CA LEU A 127 10.07 -8.65 15.31
C LEU A 127 10.50 -8.47 16.77
N GLN A 128 9.95 -7.47 17.46
CA GLN A 128 10.21 -7.27 18.88
C GLN A 128 9.80 -8.50 19.71
N GLN A 129 8.66 -9.14 19.40
CA GLN A 129 8.25 -10.37 20.07
C GLN A 129 9.20 -11.54 19.76
N GLY A 130 9.65 -11.68 18.50
CA GLY A 130 10.63 -12.70 18.09
C GLY A 130 11.96 -12.53 18.83
N ILE A 131 12.51 -11.31 18.86
CA ILE A 131 13.76 -10.97 19.57
C ILE A 131 13.62 -11.30 21.07
N LEU A 132 12.48 -10.96 21.68
CA LEU A 132 12.24 -11.24 23.10
C LEU A 132 12.02 -12.71 23.41
N GLY A 133 11.56 -13.50 22.42
CA GLY A 133 11.35 -14.94 22.57
C GLY A 133 12.63 -15.77 22.39
N ASN A 134 13.54 -15.33 21.51
CA ASN A 134 14.71 -16.12 21.11
C ASN A 134 15.97 -15.80 21.92
N LEU A 135 16.12 -14.59 22.46
CA LEU A 135 17.36 -14.18 23.13
C LEU A 135 17.30 -14.31 24.65
N ALA A 136 18.30 -14.98 25.21
CA ALA A 136 18.63 -14.86 26.62
C ALA A 136 19.07 -13.42 26.95
N GLY A 137 18.51 -12.85 28.02
CA GLY A 137 18.85 -11.51 28.50
C GLY A 137 17.69 -10.75 29.14
N SER A 138 17.97 -9.55 29.61
CA SER A 138 16.99 -8.65 30.23
C SER A 138 15.99 -8.12 29.19
N ARG A 139 14.82 -8.78 29.09
CA ARG A 139 13.67 -8.31 28.30
C ARG A 139 13.36 -6.84 28.58
N GLN A 140 13.49 -6.42 29.84
CA GLN A 140 13.24 -5.05 30.28
C GLN A 140 14.24 -4.05 29.69
N GLU A 141 15.53 -4.37 29.65
CA GLU A 141 16.55 -3.51 29.04
C GLU A 141 16.33 -3.30 27.55
N ARG A 142 15.94 -4.34 26.80
CA ARG A 142 15.66 -4.20 25.36
C ARG A 142 14.43 -3.32 25.12
N GLN A 143 13.36 -3.55 25.87
CA GLN A 143 12.18 -2.70 25.79
C GLN A 143 12.48 -1.25 26.14
N LEU A 144 13.28 -1.01 27.19
CA LEU A 144 13.74 0.33 27.55
C LEU A 144 14.57 0.95 26.43
N ARG A 145 15.50 0.20 25.82
CA ARG A 145 16.31 0.68 24.69
C ARG A 145 15.46 1.09 23.49
N TRP A 146 14.46 0.28 23.10
CA TRP A 146 13.57 0.64 22.00
C TRP A 146 12.71 1.87 22.31
N ARG A 147 12.23 2.02 23.56
CA ARG A 147 11.52 3.22 24.00
C ARG A 147 12.44 4.44 23.98
N GLN A 148 13.68 4.29 24.46
CA GLN A 148 14.68 5.35 24.48
C GLN A 148 14.98 5.83 23.06
N ARG A 149 15.21 4.92 22.09
CA ARG A 149 15.42 5.32 20.68
C ARG A 149 14.29 6.18 20.13
N ARG A 150 13.03 5.84 20.43
CA ARG A 150 11.87 6.65 20.01
C ARG A 150 11.83 8.01 20.69
N GLN A 151 12.19 8.06 21.97
CA GLN A 151 12.26 9.29 22.74
C GLN A 151 13.41 10.19 22.27
N ASP A 152 14.56 9.63 21.94
CA ASP A 152 15.71 10.34 21.38
C ASP A 152 15.36 10.95 20.04
N TRP A 153 14.71 10.19 19.16
CA TRP A 153 14.23 10.70 17.87
C TRP A 153 13.23 11.85 18.04
N ALA A 154 12.24 11.72 18.94
CA ALA A 154 11.33 12.82 19.24
C ALA A 154 12.07 14.05 19.81
N THR A 155 13.09 13.84 20.65
CA THR A 155 13.92 14.91 21.21
C THR A 155 14.69 15.63 20.10
N GLN A 156 15.24 14.90 19.14
CA GLN A 156 15.93 15.47 17.97
C GLN A 156 15.00 16.34 17.12
N LEU A 157 13.76 15.88 16.85
CA LEU A 157 12.76 16.68 16.14
C LEU A 157 12.41 17.97 16.89
N SER A 158 12.21 17.86 18.21
CA SER A 158 11.91 19.02 19.06
C SER A 158 13.06 20.02 19.09
N GLN A 159 14.31 19.55 19.14
CA GLN A 159 15.50 20.39 19.10
C GLN A 159 15.65 21.08 17.75
N ALA A 160 15.49 20.36 16.63
CA ALA A 160 15.55 20.95 15.30
C ALA A 160 14.52 22.08 15.13
N PHE A 161 13.28 21.86 15.58
CA PHE A 161 12.24 22.89 15.55
C PHE A 161 12.57 24.10 16.44
N ALA A 162 13.13 23.86 17.62
CA ALA A 162 13.54 24.94 18.52
C ALA A 162 14.70 25.75 17.93
N THR A 163 15.60 25.11 17.18
CA THR A 163 16.65 25.80 16.42
C THR A 163 16.07 26.67 15.31
N ASP A 164 15.09 26.17 14.56
CA ASP A 164 14.50 26.90 13.44
C ASP A 164 13.60 28.07 13.88
N THR A 165 12.89 27.92 15.00
CA THR A 165 11.83 28.87 15.42
C THR A 165 12.16 29.66 16.68
N GLY A 166 13.17 29.25 17.45
CA GLY A 166 13.46 29.78 18.77
C GLY A 166 12.44 29.40 19.86
N ALA A 167 11.45 28.55 19.55
CA ALA A 167 10.36 28.19 20.45
C ALA A 167 10.33 26.69 20.76
N PRO A 168 9.88 26.28 21.97
CA PRO A 168 9.70 24.87 22.29
C PRO A 168 8.51 24.27 21.51
N MET A 169 8.62 23.00 21.15
CA MET A 169 7.55 22.28 20.48
C MET A 169 6.39 21.96 21.45
N SER A 170 5.15 22.21 21.02
CA SER A 170 3.94 22.10 21.86
C SER A 170 3.35 20.69 21.96
N THR A 171 3.85 19.74 21.17
CA THR A 171 3.26 18.41 21.01
C THR A 171 4.31 17.31 21.11
N ARG A 172 3.87 16.13 21.54
CA ARG A 172 4.67 14.89 21.55
C ARG A 172 4.19 13.88 20.50
N ASN A 173 3.16 14.20 19.73
CA ASN A 173 2.68 13.33 18.66
C ASN A 173 3.64 13.44 17.46
N PRO A 174 4.31 12.36 17.03
CA PRO A 174 5.40 12.45 16.06
C PRO A 174 4.98 13.01 14.70
N ILE A 175 3.74 12.74 14.26
CA ILE A 175 3.21 13.33 13.01
C ILE A 175 3.04 14.83 13.15
N GLN A 176 2.48 15.29 14.27
CA GLN A 176 2.30 16.73 14.51
C GLN A 176 3.66 17.43 14.69
N MET A 177 4.64 16.77 15.31
CA MET A 177 6.02 17.27 15.42
C MET A 177 6.63 17.49 14.03
N LEU A 178 6.52 16.49 13.15
CA LEU A 178 7.01 16.59 11.77
C LEU A 178 6.27 17.66 10.96
N ARG A 179 4.95 17.80 11.14
CA ARG A 179 4.18 18.88 10.49
C ARG A 179 4.67 20.27 10.91
N LEU A 180 4.89 20.48 12.21
CA LEU A 180 5.38 21.76 12.72
C LEU A 180 6.79 22.07 12.23
N LEU A 181 7.68 21.07 12.26
CA LEU A 181 9.04 21.19 11.74
C LEU A 181 9.06 21.48 10.24
N TRP A 182 8.24 20.79 9.46
CA TRP A 182 8.20 21.03 8.02
C TRP A 182 7.67 22.43 7.69
N ARG A 183 6.63 22.89 8.40
CA ARG A 183 6.08 24.25 8.26
C ARG A 183 7.07 25.35 8.64
N SER A 184 7.96 25.13 9.61
CA SER A 184 8.97 26.14 9.96
C SER A 184 10.03 26.31 8.87
N GLN A 185 10.21 25.30 8.02
CA GLN A 185 11.23 25.27 6.96
C GLN A 185 10.67 25.59 5.58
N ASN A 186 9.36 25.42 5.37
CA ASN A 186 8.71 25.52 4.07
C ASN A 186 7.49 26.42 4.19
N ALA A 187 7.57 27.63 3.64
CA ALA A 187 6.44 28.56 3.60
C ALA A 187 5.40 28.14 2.55
N GLN A 188 4.18 28.63 2.72
CA GLN A 188 3.12 28.52 1.72
C GLN A 188 3.54 29.24 0.43
N GLU A 189 3.35 28.59 -0.71
CA GLU A 189 3.74 29.16 -2.01
C GLU A 189 2.76 30.23 -2.49
N GLU A 190 3.23 31.12 -3.36
CA GLU A 190 2.39 32.15 -3.95
C GLU A 190 1.30 31.51 -4.84
N GLY A 191 0.03 31.75 -4.50
CA GLY A 191 -1.12 31.18 -5.20
C GLY A 191 -1.58 29.81 -4.69
N GLU A 192 -0.85 29.18 -3.77
CA GLU A 192 -1.28 27.94 -3.11
C GLU A 192 -2.44 28.24 -2.15
N THR A 193 -3.50 27.44 -2.14
CA THR A 193 -4.56 27.62 -1.15
C THR A 193 -4.10 27.11 0.22
N THR A 194 -4.70 27.60 1.31
CA THR A 194 -4.40 27.07 2.65
C THR A 194 -4.73 25.58 2.77
N ALA A 195 -5.70 25.08 1.99
CA ALA A 195 -6.02 23.66 1.96
C ALA A 195 -4.89 22.85 1.31
N ASP A 196 -4.44 23.26 0.11
CA ASP A 196 -3.36 22.58 -0.62
C ASP A 196 -2.06 22.56 0.19
N TYR A 197 -1.73 23.69 0.84
CA TYR A 197 -0.58 23.77 1.74
C TYR A 197 -0.68 22.79 2.90
N ASN A 198 -1.85 22.67 3.52
CA ASN A 198 -2.05 21.74 4.64
C ASN A 198 -2.01 20.27 4.21
N ASP A 199 -2.48 19.97 3.00
CA ASP A 199 -2.40 18.63 2.42
C ASP A 199 -0.95 18.27 2.10
N ARG A 200 -0.18 19.20 1.52
CA ARG A 200 1.25 19.05 1.28
C ARG A 200 2.05 18.85 2.57
N VAL A 201 1.83 19.68 3.58
CA VAL A 201 2.42 19.53 4.93
C VAL A 201 2.08 18.15 5.51
N SER A 202 0.83 17.73 5.40
CA SER A 202 0.36 16.45 5.93
C SER A 202 1.03 15.28 5.22
N TRP A 203 1.10 15.33 3.90
CA TRP A 203 1.75 14.32 3.08
C TRP A 203 3.23 14.18 3.45
N GLN A 204 3.96 15.31 3.55
CA GLN A 204 5.38 15.30 3.89
C GLN A 204 5.63 14.70 5.28
N ALA A 205 4.83 15.09 6.27
CA ALA A 205 4.95 14.54 7.62
C ALA A 205 4.71 13.02 7.65
N TRP A 206 3.70 12.53 6.92
CA TRP A 206 3.44 11.09 6.83
C TRP A 206 4.53 10.35 6.05
N ASN A 207 5.08 10.94 4.99
CA ASN A 207 6.16 10.35 4.22
C ASN A 207 7.43 10.19 5.07
N MET A 208 7.84 11.26 5.77
CA MET A 208 8.98 11.22 6.68
C MET A 208 8.78 10.17 7.78
N PHE A 209 7.57 10.08 8.35
CA PHE A 209 7.29 9.09 9.39
C PHE A 209 7.24 7.65 8.87
N ALA A 210 6.73 7.43 7.66
CA ALA A 210 6.72 6.13 7.01
C ALA A 210 8.16 5.64 6.79
N ARG A 211 9.03 6.48 6.23
CA ARG A 211 10.46 6.17 6.04
C ARG A 211 11.14 5.85 7.37
N GLN A 212 10.93 6.66 8.40
CA GLN A 212 11.51 6.40 9.72
C GLN A 212 11.02 5.08 10.33
N SER A 213 9.73 4.76 10.15
CA SER A 213 9.14 3.51 10.62
C SER A 213 9.76 2.29 9.92
N GLN A 214 10.01 2.39 8.61
CA GLN A 214 10.70 1.34 7.86
C GLN A 214 12.16 1.17 8.28
N ILE A 215 12.88 2.26 8.59
CA ILE A 215 14.25 2.19 9.15
C ILE A 215 14.24 1.39 10.45
N TRP A 216 13.30 1.68 11.37
CA TRP A 216 13.21 0.93 12.62
C TRP A 216 12.91 -0.56 12.40
N VAL A 217 12.09 -0.90 11.40
CA VAL A 217 11.85 -2.31 11.03
C VAL A 217 13.15 -2.97 10.60
N LYS A 218 13.90 -2.34 9.67
CA LYS A 218 15.18 -2.88 9.19
C LYS A 218 16.20 -3.06 10.31
N GLU A 219 16.28 -2.12 11.24
CA GLU A 219 17.15 -2.24 12.43
C GLU A 219 16.76 -3.44 13.31
N LEU A 220 15.45 -3.69 13.49
CA LEU A 220 14.97 -4.83 14.26
C LEU A 220 15.20 -6.16 13.52
N GLU A 221 15.05 -6.18 12.19
CA GLU A 221 15.39 -7.35 11.37
C GLU A 221 16.87 -7.69 11.53
N ALA A 222 17.76 -6.71 11.41
CA ALA A 222 19.19 -6.91 11.64
C ALA A 222 19.52 -7.36 13.08
N GLU A 223 18.80 -6.85 14.09
CA GLU A 223 18.98 -7.29 15.48
C GLU A 223 18.53 -8.76 15.66
N LEU A 224 17.46 -9.18 14.99
CA LEU A 224 16.98 -10.56 15.03
C LEU A 224 17.92 -11.51 14.27
N GLU A 225 18.39 -11.14 13.09
CA GLU A 225 19.34 -11.94 12.31
C GLU A 225 20.66 -12.13 13.08
N GLY A 226 21.19 -11.06 13.69
CA GLY A 226 22.40 -11.14 14.51
C GLY A 226 22.19 -12.00 15.78
N ALA A 227 20.98 -12.03 16.31
CA ALA A 227 20.64 -12.88 17.44
C ALA A 227 20.58 -14.38 17.07
N GLU A 228 19.98 -14.69 15.93
CA GLU A 228 19.87 -16.06 15.42
C GLU A 228 21.24 -16.62 15.06
N ALA A 229 22.12 -15.81 14.45
CA ALA A 229 23.50 -16.21 14.14
C ALA A 229 24.29 -16.60 15.40
N ASN A 230 24.22 -15.80 16.47
CA ASN A 230 24.91 -16.09 17.73
C ASN A 230 24.39 -17.34 18.45
N THR A 231 23.13 -17.74 18.20
CA THR A 231 22.54 -18.92 18.83
C THR A 231 23.00 -20.23 18.15
N ILE A 232 23.49 -20.16 16.91
CA ILE A 232 23.96 -21.34 16.15
C ILE A 232 25.44 -21.67 16.47
N GLU A 233 26.19 -20.71 16.97
CA GLU A 233 27.62 -20.87 17.29
C GLU A 233 27.90 -21.38 18.73
N GLU A 234 26.89 -21.45 19.60
CA GLU A 234 26.96 -22.04 20.96
C GLU A 234 26.52 -23.51 20.99
#